data_AF-A0A954EEA2-F1
#
_entry.id   AF-A0A954EEA2-F1
#
_cell.length_a   1.000
_cell.length_b   1.000
_cell.length_c   1.000
_cell.angle_alpha   90.00
_cell.angle_beta   90.00
_cell.angle_gamma   90.00
#
_symmetry.space_group_name_H-M   'P 1'
#
loop_
_entity.id
_entity.type
_entity.pdbx_description
1 polymer ?
#
loop_
_entity_poly.entity_id
_entity_poly.type
_entity_poly.pdbx_seq_one_letter_code
_entity_poly.pdbx_strand_id
1 'polypeptide(L)'
;MKTTLAVWTFSLLFSVHLSAGELIKPESILGKQELCLSDGSSVYYFMPDKTFRLEPIGISGRTIEGTWALDSNGIHISGQWSWINGLSALDDFREMDIHIGYLQNETRDHTSSLQGTKHKIHNCYFLIERVEKVKDKQASGGNS
;
A
#
# COMPACT_ATOMS: atom_id res chain seq x y z
N MET A 1 -6.92 -42.18 -60.66
CA MET A 1 -5.90 -41.51 -59.84
C MET A 1 -6.58 -40.91 -58.63
N LYS A 2 -6.26 -41.38 -57.41
CA LYS A 2 -6.86 -40.90 -56.16
C LYS A 2 -5.80 -40.08 -55.42
N THR A 3 -6.02 -38.77 -55.30
CA THR A 3 -5.17 -37.84 -54.57
C THR A 3 -5.66 -37.73 -53.14
N THR A 4 -4.93 -38.31 -52.19
CA THR A 4 -5.15 -38.12 -50.74
C THR A 4 -4.36 -36.92 -50.26
N LEU A 5 -5.08 -35.88 -49.83
CA LEU A 5 -4.54 -34.68 -49.20
C LEU A 5 -4.32 -34.97 -47.70
N ALA A 6 -3.07 -35.08 -47.27
CA ALA A 6 -2.72 -35.23 -45.86
C ALA A 6 -2.62 -33.85 -45.20
N VAL A 7 -3.60 -33.51 -44.37
CA VAL A 7 -3.60 -32.28 -43.56
C VAL A 7 -2.82 -32.57 -42.27
N TRP A 8 -1.65 -31.97 -42.13
CA TRP A 8 -0.86 -31.97 -40.90
C TRP A 8 -1.40 -30.91 -39.94
N THR A 9 -2.14 -31.33 -38.92
CA THR A 9 -2.52 -30.49 -37.79
C THR A 9 -1.32 -30.32 -36.85
N PHE A 10 -0.61 -29.21 -37.00
CA PHE A 10 0.44 -28.79 -36.07
C PHE A 10 -0.22 -28.23 -34.80
N SER A 11 -0.38 -29.09 -33.79
CA SER A 11 -0.94 -28.70 -32.49
C SER A 11 0.09 -27.88 -31.72
N LEU A 12 -0.06 -26.56 -31.76
CA LEU A 12 0.65 -25.61 -30.90
C LEU A 12 0.10 -25.74 -29.48
N LEU A 13 0.72 -26.60 -28.68
CA LEU A 13 0.56 -26.60 -27.23
C LEU A 13 1.18 -25.32 -26.65
N PHE A 14 0.41 -24.23 -26.65
CA PHE A 14 0.70 -23.09 -25.79
C PHE A 14 0.55 -23.56 -24.34
N SER A 15 1.68 -23.94 -23.73
CA SER A 15 1.75 -24.12 -22.29
C SER A 15 1.59 -22.75 -21.65
N VAL A 16 0.35 -22.39 -21.32
CA VAL A 16 0.07 -21.23 -20.48
C VAL A 16 0.67 -21.56 -19.12
N HIS A 17 1.87 -21.04 -18.84
CA HIS A 17 2.42 -21.08 -17.49
C HIS A 17 1.55 -20.14 -16.66
N LEU A 18 0.50 -20.71 -16.07
CA LEU A 18 -0.25 -20.08 -15.01
C LEU A 18 0.68 -20.08 -13.79
N SER A 19 1.58 -19.09 -13.73
CA SER A 19 2.39 -18.84 -12.55
C SER A 19 1.42 -18.41 -11.44
N ALA A 20 1.07 -19.35 -10.57
CA ALA A 20 0.41 -19.02 -9.32
C ALA A 20 1.41 -18.18 -8.51
N GLY A 21 1.22 -16.86 -8.53
CA GLY A 21 2.07 -15.95 -7.78
C GLY A 21 2.09 -16.35 -6.31
N GLU A 22 3.28 -16.46 -5.74
CA GLU A 22 3.45 -16.72 -4.31
C GLU A 22 2.76 -15.60 -3.52
N LEU A 23 1.96 -16.02 -2.53
CA LEU A 23 1.22 -15.12 -1.66
C LEU A 23 2.02 -14.92 -0.37
N ILE A 24 2.53 -13.70 -0.18
CA ILE A 24 3.30 -13.32 1.01
C ILE A 24 2.36 -12.70 2.05
N LYS A 25 2.48 -13.16 3.29
CA LYS A 25 1.79 -12.54 4.44
C LYS A 25 2.40 -11.18 4.80
N PRO A 26 1.62 -10.09 4.97
CA PRO A 26 2.16 -8.77 5.30
C PRO A 26 3.03 -8.75 6.56
N GLU A 27 2.70 -9.56 7.57
CA GLU A 27 3.42 -9.65 8.85
C GLU A 27 4.84 -10.22 8.69
N SER A 28 5.12 -10.87 7.56
CA SER A 28 6.47 -11.33 7.24
C SER A 28 7.39 -10.15 6.90
N ILE A 29 6.84 -9.02 6.44
CA ILE A 29 7.56 -7.80 6.00
C ILE A 29 7.45 -6.67 7.03
N LEU A 30 6.23 -6.41 7.54
CA LEU A 30 5.92 -5.31 8.45
C LEU A 30 6.85 -5.29 9.66
N GLY A 31 7.46 -4.14 9.93
CA GLY A 31 8.37 -3.94 11.07
C GLY A 31 9.78 -4.53 10.89
N LYS A 32 10.05 -5.26 9.80
CA LYS A 32 11.39 -5.78 9.48
C LYS A 32 12.05 -4.99 8.36
N GLN A 33 11.26 -4.55 7.38
CA GLN A 33 11.69 -3.71 6.28
C GLN A 33 10.55 -2.78 5.88
N GLU A 34 10.82 -1.87 4.95
CA GLU A 34 9.80 -1.02 4.34
C GLU A 34 8.77 -1.87 3.59
N LEU A 35 7.48 -1.59 3.82
CA LEU A 35 6.38 -2.08 3.00
C LEU A 35 5.71 -0.88 2.32
N CYS A 36 5.74 -0.84 0.99
CA CYS A 36 5.00 0.15 0.21
C CYS A 36 3.82 -0.49 -0.50
N LEU A 37 2.63 0.09 -0.37
CA LEU A 37 1.41 -0.34 -1.03
C LEU A 37 0.79 0.80 -1.83
N SER A 38 -0.14 0.49 -2.73
CA SER A 38 -0.87 1.51 -3.47
C SER A 38 -2.28 1.08 -3.83
N ASP A 39 -3.23 2.00 -3.71
CA ASP A 39 -4.60 1.88 -4.23
C ASP A 39 -4.74 2.38 -5.68
N GLY A 40 -3.63 2.76 -6.32
CA GLY A 40 -3.61 3.35 -7.66
C GLY A 40 -3.69 4.89 -7.67
N SER A 41 -4.05 5.51 -6.56
CA SER A 41 -4.12 6.97 -6.41
C SER A 41 -3.11 7.53 -5.40
N SER A 42 -2.73 6.72 -4.42
CA SER A 42 -1.78 7.05 -3.37
C SER A 42 -0.81 5.90 -3.13
N VAL A 43 0.31 6.22 -2.49
CA VAL A 43 1.29 5.25 -2.00
C VAL A 43 1.34 5.33 -0.48
N TYR A 44 1.25 4.16 0.16
CA TYR A 44 1.25 3.97 1.60
C TYR A 44 2.59 3.38 1.99
N TYR A 45 3.34 4.06 2.85
CA TYR A 45 4.68 3.67 3.28
C TYR A 45 4.63 3.26 4.74
N PHE A 46 4.91 2.00 5.01
CA PHE A 46 5.06 1.46 6.35
C PHE A 46 6.54 1.22 6.63
N MET A 47 7.15 2.12 7.40
CA MET A 47 8.56 2.04 7.74
C MET A 47 8.77 1.07 8.92
N PRO A 48 9.92 0.37 8.98
CA PRO A 48 10.18 -0.60 10.06
C PRO A 48 10.25 0.05 11.45
N ASP A 49 10.58 1.33 11.53
CA ASP A 49 10.63 2.15 12.74
C ASP A 49 9.26 2.64 13.25
N LYS A 50 8.17 2.12 12.68
CA LYS A 50 6.77 2.51 12.97
C LYS A 50 6.36 3.87 12.42
N THR A 51 7.19 4.52 11.60
CA THR A 51 6.78 5.70 10.85
C THR A 51 5.83 5.30 9.72
N PHE A 52 4.77 6.09 9.53
CA PHE A 52 3.84 5.96 8.42
C PHE A 52 3.87 7.21 7.55
N ARG A 53 3.83 7.01 6.23
CA ARG A 53 3.60 8.09 5.27
C ARG A 53 2.57 7.68 4.24
N LEU A 54 1.77 8.65 3.80
CA LEU A 54 0.98 8.56 2.58
C LEU A 54 1.30 9.74 1.68
N GLU A 55 1.45 9.49 0.38
CA GLU A 55 1.53 10.56 -0.62
C GLU A 55 0.67 10.22 -1.85
N PRO A 56 0.19 11.22 -2.61
CA PRO A 56 -0.55 10.95 -3.83
C PRO A 56 0.40 10.58 -4.97
N ILE A 57 -0.08 9.74 -5.89
CA ILE A 57 0.58 9.49 -7.17
C ILE A 57 0.27 10.68 -8.08
N GLY A 58 1.22 11.61 -8.17
CA GLY A 58 1.11 12.81 -9.01
C GLY A 58 1.31 14.11 -8.22
N ILE A 59 0.83 15.21 -8.79
CA ILE A 59 1.09 16.57 -8.28
C ILE A 59 -0.02 17.14 -7.38
N SER A 60 -1.07 16.36 -7.11
CA SER A 60 -2.22 16.77 -6.30
C SER A 60 -2.77 15.61 -5.49
N GLY A 61 -3.17 15.90 -4.25
CA GLY A 61 -3.80 14.94 -3.37
C GLY A 61 -3.39 15.11 -1.91
N ARG A 62 -3.87 14.19 -1.09
CA ARG A 62 -3.63 14.18 0.35
C ARG A 62 -2.28 13.54 0.67
N THR A 63 -1.64 14.05 1.71
CA THR A 63 -0.50 13.42 2.36
C THR A 63 -0.87 13.08 3.80
N ILE A 64 -0.22 12.07 4.35
CA ILE A 64 -0.31 11.74 5.76
C ILE A 64 1.11 11.53 6.28
N GLU A 65 1.43 12.12 7.41
CA GLU A 65 2.65 11.84 8.16
C GLU A 65 2.28 11.42 9.58
N GLY A 66 2.77 10.28 10.02
CA GLY A 66 2.35 9.73 11.30
C GLY A 66 3.06 8.45 11.68
N THR A 67 2.36 7.62 12.44
CA THR A 67 2.85 6.35 12.95
C THR A 67 1.84 5.24 12.68
N TRP A 68 2.33 3.99 12.66
CA TRP A 68 1.49 2.82 12.55
C TRP A 68 1.77 1.81 13.67
N ALA A 69 0.72 1.09 14.08
CA ALA A 69 0.77 -0.04 14.98
C ALA A 69 0.01 -1.22 14.36
N LEU A 70 0.42 -2.44 14.68
CA LEU A 70 -0.26 -3.66 14.27
C LEU A 70 -0.80 -4.33 15.53
N ASP A 71 -2.11 -4.62 15.55
CA ASP A 71 -2.77 -5.36 16.61
C ASP A 71 -3.68 -6.48 16.03
N SER A 72 -4.53 -7.07 16.87
CA SER A 72 -5.44 -8.15 16.45
C SER A 72 -6.50 -7.71 15.43
N ASN A 73 -6.79 -6.42 15.36
CA ASN A 73 -7.78 -5.80 14.51
C ASN A 73 -7.15 -5.15 13.27
N GLY A 74 -5.88 -5.42 12.96
CA GLY A 74 -5.22 -4.90 11.77
C GLY A 74 -4.23 -3.79 12.07
N ILE A 75 -4.05 -2.88 11.11
CA ILE A 75 -3.05 -1.81 11.19
C ILE A 75 -3.74 -0.52 11.53
N HIS A 76 -3.42 0.01 12.69
CA HIS A 76 -3.87 1.30 13.16
C HIS A 76 -2.84 2.38 12.79
N ILE A 77 -3.29 3.46 12.16
CA ILE A 77 -2.47 4.58 11.71
C ILE A 77 -2.98 5.84 12.39
N SER A 78 -2.06 6.62 12.97
CA SER A 78 -2.37 7.94 13.54
C SER A 78 -1.39 8.96 12.96
N GLY A 79 -1.91 10.05 12.39
CA GLY A 79 -1.06 11.04 11.74
C GLY A 79 -1.75 12.34 11.39
N GLN A 80 -0.94 13.31 10.97
CA GLN A 80 -1.39 14.58 10.44
C GLN A 80 -1.73 14.43 8.97
N TRP A 81 -2.94 14.84 8.60
CA TRP A 81 -3.40 14.87 7.22
C TRP A 81 -3.14 16.23 6.62
N SER A 82 -2.51 16.25 5.46
CA SER A 82 -2.21 17.48 4.74
C SER A 82 -2.53 17.34 3.25
N TRP A 83 -2.31 18.41 2.51
CA TRP A 83 -2.25 18.39 1.06
C TRP A 83 -0.79 18.40 0.63
N ILE A 84 -0.47 17.84 -0.53
CA ILE A 84 0.90 17.80 -1.05
C ILE A 84 1.55 19.19 -1.21
N ASN A 85 0.73 20.24 -1.39
CA ASN A 85 1.19 21.64 -1.45
C ASN A 85 1.35 22.29 -0.06
N GLY A 86 1.18 21.54 1.03
CA GLY A 86 1.28 22.02 2.41
C GLY A 86 0.06 22.81 2.89
N LEU A 87 -0.99 23.01 2.08
CA LEU A 87 -2.16 23.78 2.46
C LEU A 87 -3.14 22.93 3.27
N SER A 88 -2.94 22.81 4.58
CA SER A 88 -3.88 22.13 5.47
C SER A 88 -3.99 22.84 6.81
N ALA A 89 -5.07 22.55 7.54
CA ALA A 89 -5.20 23.01 8.91
C ALA A 89 -4.19 22.25 9.78
N LEU A 90 -3.43 22.96 10.62
CA LEU A 90 -2.37 22.37 11.46
C LEU A 90 -2.92 21.32 12.46
N ASP A 91 -4.23 21.30 12.68
CA ASP A 91 -4.97 20.43 13.59
C ASP A 91 -5.72 19.27 12.87
N ASP A 92 -5.47 19.01 11.58
CA ASP A 92 -6.11 17.88 10.89
C ASP A 92 -5.42 16.54 11.23
N PHE A 93 -5.47 16.17 12.51
CA PHE A 93 -5.02 14.86 12.98
C PHE A 93 -6.13 13.83 12.86
N ARG A 94 -5.79 12.66 12.32
CA ARG A 94 -6.76 11.58 12.12
C ARG A 94 -6.17 10.23 12.47
N GLU A 95 -7.08 9.32 12.75
CA GLU A 95 -6.83 7.90 12.85
C GLU A 95 -7.40 7.18 11.63
N MET A 96 -6.74 6.10 11.21
CA MET A 96 -7.14 5.26 10.09
C MET A 96 -6.80 3.80 10.39
N ASP A 97 -7.77 2.90 10.16
CA ASP A 97 -7.56 1.45 10.34
C ASP A 97 -7.55 0.77 8.96
N ILE A 98 -6.52 -0.05 8.72
CA ILE A 98 -6.28 -0.75 7.45
C ILE A 98 -6.07 -2.24 7.67
N HIS A 99 -6.72 -3.04 6.83
CA HIS A 99 -6.45 -4.47 6.67
C HIS A 99 -5.74 -4.73 5.35
N ILE A 100 -4.55 -5.31 5.40
CA ILE A 100 -3.78 -5.68 4.22
C ILE A 100 -3.98 -7.18 3.96
N GLY A 101 -4.41 -7.53 2.75
CA GLY A 101 -4.48 -8.93 2.30
C GLY A 101 -3.11 -9.51 1.98
N TYR A 102 -3.07 -10.68 1.34
CA TYR A 102 -1.81 -11.24 0.87
C TYR A 102 -1.15 -10.33 -0.18
N LEU A 103 0.17 -10.19 -0.06
CA LEU A 103 1.00 -9.50 -1.03
C LEU A 103 1.37 -10.48 -2.15
N GLN A 104 1.50 -9.96 -3.36
CA GLN A 104 2.05 -10.70 -4.50
C GLN A 104 3.56 -10.47 -4.59
N ASN A 105 4.29 -11.43 -5.14
CA ASN A 105 5.72 -11.29 -5.45
C ASN A 105 6.01 -10.20 -6.50
N GLU A 106 5.01 -9.82 -7.29
CA GLU A 106 5.15 -8.75 -8.27
C GLU A 106 5.25 -7.39 -7.58
N THR A 107 6.39 -6.73 -7.76
CA THR A 107 6.62 -5.37 -7.27
C THR A 107 6.85 -4.42 -8.43
N ARG A 108 6.37 -3.18 -8.29
CA ARG A 108 6.69 -2.09 -9.22
C ARG A 108 7.53 -1.03 -8.53
N ASP A 109 8.42 -0.39 -9.28
CA ASP A 109 9.14 0.77 -8.77
C ASP A 109 8.23 2.01 -8.80
N HIS A 110 8.32 2.82 -7.74
CA HIS A 110 7.71 4.15 -7.66
C HIS A 110 8.73 5.15 -7.13
N THR A 111 8.84 6.30 -7.77
CA THR A 111 9.68 7.40 -7.26
C THR A 111 8.81 8.34 -6.46
N SER A 112 9.15 8.54 -5.19
CA SER A 112 8.40 9.44 -4.32
C SER A 112 8.42 10.86 -4.87
N SER A 113 7.24 11.49 -4.93
CA SER A 113 7.14 12.89 -5.40
C SER A 113 7.63 13.88 -4.35
N LEU A 114 7.64 13.48 -3.07
CA LEU A 114 8.10 14.29 -1.95
C LEU A 114 9.60 14.15 -1.70
N GLN A 115 10.13 12.92 -1.80
CA GLN A 115 11.51 12.61 -1.43
C GLN A 115 12.44 12.33 -2.60
N GLY A 116 11.91 12.08 -3.81
CA GLY A 116 12.70 11.68 -4.97
C GLY A 116 13.34 10.29 -4.86
N THR A 117 13.05 9.54 -3.80
CA THR A 117 13.57 8.20 -3.54
C THR A 117 12.74 7.14 -4.24
N LYS A 118 13.38 6.05 -4.68
CA LYS A 118 12.72 4.94 -5.36
C LYS A 118 12.31 3.87 -4.34
N HIS A 119 11.06 3.42 -4.43
CA HIS A 119 10.45 2.44 -3.52
C HIS A 119 9.84 1.29 -4.31
N LYS A 120 9.83 0.09 -3.72
CA LYS A 120 9.16 -1.08 -4.31
C LYS A 120 7.74 -1.19 -3.75
N ILE A 121 6.75 -0.98 -4.61
CA ILE A 121 5.34 -1.17 -4.27
C ILE A 121 4.98 -2.64 -4.45
N HIS A 122 4.46 -3.26 -3.39
CA HIS A 122 3.87 -4.60 -3.44
C HIS A 122 2.43 -4.53 -3.93
N ASN A 123 2.09 -5.41 -4.87
CA ASN A 123 0.70 -5.57 -5.31
C ASN A 123 -0.10 -6.33 -4.24
N CYS A 124 -1.22 -5.77 -3.80
CA CYS A 124 -2.16 -6.43 -2.89
C CYS A 124 -3.54 -5.76 -2.93
N TYR A 125 -4.51 -6.40 -2.30
CA TYR A 125 -5.76 -5.75 -1.88
C TYR A 125 -5.64 -5.33 -0.42
N PHE A 126 -6.14 -4.15 -0.09
CA PHE A 126 -6.30 -3.71 1.28
C PHE A 126 -7.61 -2.94 1.45
N LEU A 127 -8.13 -2.97 2.66
CA LEU A 127 -9.38 -2.32 3.05
C LEU A 127 -9.08 -1.25 4.08
N ILE A 128 -9.56 -0.03 3.84
CA ILE A 128 -9.62 1.02 4.85
C ILE A 128 -10.99 0.88 5.52
N GLU A 129 -11.02 0.47 6.78
CA GLU A 129 -12.27 0.23 7.50
C GLU A 129 -12.78 1.48 8.20
N ARG A 130 -11.87 2.30 8.72
CA ARG A 130 -12.18 3.49 9.49
C ARG A 130 -11.24 4.63 9.13
N VAL A 131 -11.78 5.84 9.07
CA VAL A 131 -11.02 7.09 9.05
C VAL A 131 -11.78 8.12 9.89
N GLU A 132 -11.14 8.64 10.94
CA GLU A 132 -11.79 9.55 11.89
C GLU A 132 -10.88 10.71 12.26
N LYS A 133 -11.45 11.93 12.33
CA LYS A 133 -10.71 13.08 12.86
C LYS A 133 -10.61 12.94 14.38
N VAL A 134 -9.39 13.04 14.89
CA VAL A 134 -9.14 13.14 16.33
C VAL A 134 -9.57 14.53 16.75
N LYS A 135 -10.68 14.63 17.49
CA LYS A 135 -11.00 15.88 18.18
C LYS A 135 -9.88 16.12 19.19
N ASP A 136 -9.37 17.35 19.25
CA ASP A 136 -8.28 17.75 20.16
C ASP A 136 -8.32 16.90 21.42
N LYS A 137 -7.25 16.13 21.66
CA LYS A 137 -7.06 15.51 22.97
C LYS A 137 -7.24 16.65 23.96
N GLN A 138 -8.38 16.69 24.65
CA GLN A 138 -8.53 17.52 25.83
C GLN A 138 -7.28 17.24 26.62
N ALA A 139 -6.50 18.29 26.88
CA ALA A 139 -5.24 18.21 27.57
C ALA A 139 -5.43 17.38 28.85
N SER A 140 -5.18 16.07 28.77
CA SER A 140 -5.04 15.19 29.90
C SER A 140 -3.63 15.40 30.44
N GLY A 141 -3.31 16.65 30.74
CA GLY A 141 -2.39 17.03 31.80
C GLY A 141 -3.09 16.78 33.12
N GLY A 142 -3.37 15.51 33.41
CA GLY A 142 -3.70 15.03 34.73
C GLY A 142 -2.42 14.72 35.47
N ASN A 143 -2.04 15.64 36.36
CA ASN A 143 -1.22 15.50 37.56
C ASN A 143 -0.10 14.44 37.60
N SER A 144 1.13 14.94 37.72
CA SER A 144 2.02 14.53 38.81
C SER A 144 2.70 15.76 39.39
#